data_AF-A0A6A7AK83-F1
#
_entry.id   AF-A0A6A7AK83-F1
#
_cell.length_a   1.000
_cell.length_b   1.000
_cell.length_c   1.000
_cell.angle_alpha   90.00
_cell.angle_beta   90.00
_cell.angle_gamma   90.00
#
_symmetry.space_group_name_H-M   'P 1'
#
loop_
_entity.id
_entity.type
_entity.pdbx_description
1 polymer ?
#
loop_
_entity_poly.entity_id
_entity_poly.type
_entity_poly.pdbx_seq_one_letter_code
_entity_poly.pdbx_strand_id
1 'polypeptide(L)'
;MVDASVIVSIVIAVISVLGTLIVAFVGHVTAKKQEAARHDLARRLEEMKEKRQEARDLAALTAKYSQPLMVAAYELQARLYELLEYPISKEHLETQEGLEDIKIFTCYRFAVLLAWTHILKSKAQYFSFTTDTNLRKIGDLVLRVNEEFDRRRGNDGQNVGVWPGSRVLVSERMIKTATHEKEVPLDTMVRGYNEFRRDWDTLFKSPMGYFCQWIDDMLLARKEGQEHKDDALRCTQHNLVDMVQHLDNNELYPHLRRAEEPWFCDCTRCNPQDREKPLEYRGDTRHNDKGLRPWYNRDKVNRAYDASITMEAVRVMTCTTGFNQALAGLKT
;
A
#
# COMPACT_ATOMS: atom_id res chain seq x y z
N MET A 1 -91.65 20.66 -36.81
CA MET A 1 -90.38 20.40 -37.50
C MET A 1 -89.28 20.88 -36.58
N VAL A 2 -88.35 20.02 -36.18
CA VAL A 2 -87.20 20.46 -35.37
C VAL A 2 -86.27 21.23 -36.30
N ASP A 3 -85.95 22.48 -35.96
CA ASP A 3 -85.08 23.32 -36.77
C ASP A 3 -83.68 22.70 -36.85
N ALA A 4 -83.15 22.60 -38.08
CA ALA A 4 -81.84 22.01 -38.35
C ALA A 4 -80.70 22.69 -37.55
N SER A 5 -80.88 23.97 -37.19
CA SER A 5 -79.96 24.73 -36.34
C SER A 5 -79.81 24.16 -34.92
N VAL A 6 -80.87 23.58 -34.36
CA VAL A 6 -80.84 22.96 -33.02
C VAL A 6 -80.05 21.65 -33.06
N ILE A 7 -80.25 20.84 -34.12
CA ILE A 7 -79.52 19.58 -34.31
C ILE A 7 -78.03 19.83 -34.50
N VAL A 8 -77.66 20.81 -35.33
CA VAL A 8 -76.25 21.20 -35.55
C VAL A 8 -75.59 21.67 -34.25
N SER A 9 -76.29 22.46 -33.43
CA SER A 9 -75.75 22.96 -32.16
C SER A 9 -75.52 21.84 -31.14
N ILE A 10 -76.43 20.86 -31.05
CA ILE A 10 -76.27 19.69 -30.18
C ILE A 10 -75.07 18.84 -30.63
N VAL A 11 -74.92 18.61 -31.93
CA VAL A 11 -73.80 17.83 -32.48
C VAL A 11 -72.45 18.52 -32.18
N ILE A 12 -72.36 19.85 -32.37
CA ILE A 12 -71.15 20.62 -32.05
C ILE A 12 -70.84 20.56 -30.55
N ALA A 13 -71.85 20.68 -29.68
CA ALA A 13 -71.67 20.58 -28.23
C ALA A 13 -71.13 19.20 -27.81
N VAL A 14 -71.67 18.12 -28.37
CA VAL A 14 -71.21 16.74 -28.08
C VAL A 14 -69.77 16.53 -28.56
N ILE A 15 -69.42 16.98 -29.76
CA ILE A 15 -68.05 16.89 -30.29
C ILE A 15 -67.08 17.70 -29.41
N SER A 16 -67.49 18.88 -28.94
CA SER A 16 -66.66 19.74 -28.09
C SER A 16 -66.41 19.13 -26.70
N VAL A 17 -67.41 18.47 -26.12
CA VAL A 17 -67.29 17.75 -24.84
C VAL A 17 -66.41 16.51 -25.00
N LEU A 18 -66.58 15.75 -26.09
CA LEU A 18 -65.72 14.60 -26.37
C LEU A 18 -64.27 15.00 -26.62
N GLY A 19 -64.05 16.11 -27.34
CA GLY A 19 -62.72 16.67 -27.58
C GLY A 19 -62.02 17.06 -26.28
N THR A 20 -62.72 17.74 -25.36
CA THR A 20 -62.16 18.13 -24.06
C THR A 20 -61.86 16.92 -23.15
N LEU A 21 -62.69 15.88 -23.16
CA LEU A 21 -62.44 14.64 -22.42
C LEU A 21 -61.20 13.88 -22.91
N ILE A 22 -61.00 13.79 -24.23
CA ILE A 22 -59.82 13.16 -24.83
C ILE A 22 -58.55 13.93 -24.46
N VAL A 23 -58.57 15.27 -24.58
CA VAL A 23 -57.42 16.12 -24.23
C VAL A 23 -57.09 16.01 -22.74
N ALA A 24 -58.10 16.01 -21.86
CA ALA A 24 -57.89 15.85 -20.41
C ALA A 24 -57.30 14.46 -20.07
N PHE A 25 -57.77 13.40 -20.72
CA PHE A 25 -57.26 12.05 -20.50
C PHE A 25 -55.81 11.88 -20.99
N VAL A 26 -55.51 12.34 -22.22
CA VAL A 26 -54.15 12.33 -22.76
C VAL A 26 -53.23 13.18 -21.88
N GLY A 27 -53.68 14.38 -21.47
CA GLY A 27 -52.97 15.24 -20.54
C GLY A 27 -52.60 14.53 -19.24
N HIS A 28 -53.56 13.87 -18.59
CA HIS A 28 -53.33 13.13 -17.35
C HIS A 28 -52.36 11.94 -17.53
N VAL A 29 -52.47 11.17 -18.62
CA VAL A 29 -51.54 10.05 -18.90
C VAL A 29 -50.13 10.57 -19.20
N THR A 30 -50.01 11.65 -19.97
CA THR A 30 -48.70 12.26 -20.25
C THR A 30 -48.06 12.89 -19.01
N ALA A 31 -48.86 13.50 -18.13
CA ALA A 31 -48.38 14.06 -16.86
C ALA A 31 -47.79 12.98 -15.96
N LYS A 32 -48.49 11.85 -15.75
CA LYS A 32 -47.97 10.72 -14.96
C LYS A 32 -46.67 10.13 -15.54
N LYS A 33 -46.58 10.01 -16.88
CA LYS A 33 -45.34 9.56 -17.53
C LYS A 33 -44.20 10.55 -17.36
N GLN A 34 -44.48 11.85 -17.45
CA GLN A 34 -43.48 12.90 -17.22
C GLN A 34 -43.02 12.94 -15.76
N GLU A 35 -43.90 12.74 -14.78
CA GLU A 35 -43.54 12.65 -13.37
C GLU A 35 -42.61 11.46 -13.09
N ALA A 36 -42.94 10.27 -13.60
CA ALA A 36 -42.09 9.09 -13.45
C ALA A 36 -40.70 9.30 -14.10
N ALA A 37 -40.65 9.90 -15.31
CA ALA A 37 -39.39 10.20 -15.98
C ALA A 37 -38.57 11.26 -15.21
N ARG A 38 -39.22 12.27 -14.62
CA ARG A 38 -38.56 13.29 -13.78
C ARG A 38 -37.97 12.68 -12.52
N HIS A 39 -38.70 11.77 -11.86
CA HIS A 39 -38.18 11.05 -10.69
C HIS A 39 -36.98 10.17 -11.04
N ASP A 40 -37.03 9.44 -12.17
CA ASP A 40 -35.89 8.63 -12.62
C ASP A 40 -34.66 9.50 -12.94
N LEU A 41 -34.87 10.62 -13.62
CA LEU A 41 -33.80 11.57 -13.92
C LEU A 41 -33.21 12.20 -12.66
N ALA A 42 -34.05 12.60 -11.70
CA ALA A 42 -33.60 13.16 -10.43
C ALA A 42 -32.73 12.16 -9.65
N ARG A 43 -33.16 10.89 -9.58
CA ARG A 43 -32.40 9.82 -8.94
C ARG A 43 -31.04 9.60 -9.61
N ARG A 44 -31.00 9.49 -10.95
CA ARG A 44 -29.73 9.36 -11.69
C ARG A 44 -28.81 10.57 -11.48
N LEU A 45 -29.37 11.77 -11.38
CA LEU A 45 -28.62 12.99 -11.18
C LEU A 45 -28.02 13.06 -9.77
N GLU A 46 -28.74 12.62 -8.75
CA GLU A 46 -28.21 12.46 -7.39
C GLU A 46 -27.12 11.38 -7.33
N GLU A 47 -27.35 10.19 -7.92
CA GLU A 47 -26.32 9.13 -8.01
C GLU A 47 -25.03 9.63 -8.72
N MET A 48 -25.17 10.45 -9.77
CA MET A 48 -24.03 11.04 -10.48
C MET A 48 -23.32 12.12 -9.67
N LYS A 49 -24.05 12.93 -8.89
CA LYS A 49 -23.47 13.93 -7.99
C LYS A 49 -22.68 13.27 -6.87
N GLU A 50 -23.24 12.23 -6.24
CA GLU A 50 -22.60 11.48 -5.17
C GLU A 50 -21.29 10.87 -5.64
N LYS A 51 -21.29 10.14 -6.77
CA LYS A 51 -20.06 9.60 -7.38
C LYS A 51 -19.02 10.66 -7.71
N ARG A 52 -19.46 11.83 -8.19
CA ARG A 52 -18.54 12.94 -8.49
C ARG A 52 -17.95 13.55 -7.23
N GLN A 53 -18.73 13.61 -6.15
CA GLN A 53 -18.29 14.11 -4.86
C GLN A 53 -17.27 13.15 -4.24
N GLU A 54 -17.57 11.85 -4.20
CA GLU A 54 -16.65 10.80 -3.75
C GLU A 54 -15.32 10.85 -4.51
N ALA A 55 -15.37 10.98 -5.85
CA ALA A 55 -14.17 11.07 -6.67
C ALA A 55 -13.33 12.32 -6.35
N ARG A 56 -13.97 13.46 -6.06
CA ARG A 56 -13.27 14.69 -5.66
C ARG A 56 -12.63 14.56 -4.28
N ASP A 57 -13.35 13.98 -3.33
CA ASP A 57 -12.86 13.79 -1.95
C ASP A 57 -11.67 12.84 -1.94
N LEU A 58 -11.74 11.77 -2.73
CA LEU A 58 -10.63 10.85 -2.93
C LEU A 58 -9.42 11.50 -3.60
N ALA A 59 -9.62 12.29 -4.66
CA ALA A 59 -8.54 13.01 -5.33
C ALA A 59 -7.86 14.00 -4.37
N ALA A 60 -8.64 14.69 -3.53
CA ALA A 60 -8.13 15.59 -2.51
C ALA A 60 -7.32 14.85 -1.44
N LEU A 61 -7.79 13.69 -0.96
CA LEU A 61 -7.04 12.83 -0.02
C LEU A 61 -5.73 12.33 -0.64
N THR A 62 -5.78 11.90 -1.91
CA THR A 62 -4.61 11.42 -2.65
C THR A 62 -3.58 12.54 -2.79
N ALA A 63 -4.00 13.74 -3.20
CA ALA A 63 -3.11 14.90 -3.29
C ALA A 63 -2.50 15.25 -1.91
N LYS A 64 -3.29 15.14 -0.84
CA LYS A 64 -2.84 15.43 0.53
C LYS A 64 -1.76 14.47 1.03
N TYR A 65 -1.90 13.16 0.76
CA TYR A 65 -0.98 12.14 1.30
C TYR A 65 0.10 11.67 0.32
N SER A 66 -0.03 11.98 -0.98
CA SER A 66 1.00 11.70 -1.99
C SER A 66 2.27 12.50 -1.76
N GLN A 67 2.16 13.80 -1.42
CA GLN A 67 3.32 14.65 -1.20
C GLN A 67 4.19 14.18 -0.02
N PRO A 68 3.66 13.90 1.19
CA PRO A 68 4.46 13.34 2.27
C PRO A 68 5.07 11.97 1.95
N LEU A 69 4.32 11.11 1.23
CA LEU A 69 4.84 9.82 0.79
C LEU A 69 6.00 9.98 -0.20
N MET A 70 5.90 10.92 -1.13
CA MET A 70 6.96 11.24 -2.09
C MET A 70 8.22 11.71 -1.37
N VAL A 71 8.10 12.63 -0.41
CA VAL A 71 9.23 13.11 0.38
C VAL A 71 9.88 11.96 1.15
N ALA A 72 9.08 11.12 1.81
CA ALA A 72 9.60 9.95 2.52
C ALA A 72 10.31 8.96 1.59
N ALA A 73 9.76 8.71 0.39
CA ALA A 73 10.39 7.86 -0.62
C ALA A 73 11.70 8.47 -1.13
N TYR A 74 11.73 9.78 -1.36
CA TYR A 74 12.92 10.53 -1.78
C TYR A 74 14.04 10.46 -0.73
N GLU A 75 13.73 10.72 0.53
CA GLU A 75 14.73 10.69 1.60
C GLU A 75 15.27 9.28 1.83
N LEU A 76 14.41 8.25 1.77
CA LEU A 76 14.86 6.87 1.92
C LEU A 76 15.71 6.43 0.72
N GLN A 77 15.30 6.72 -0.51
CA GLN A 77 16.11 6.34 -1.69
C GLN A 77 17.47 7.04 -1.68
N ALA A 78 17.52 8.31 -1.26
CA ALA A 78 18.79 9.04 -1.15
C ALA A 78 19.69 8.40 -0.09
N ARG A 79 19.13 8.06 1.08
CA ARG A 79 19.87 7.38 2.14
C ARG A 79 20.40 6.02 1.69
N LEU A 80 19.58 5.24 0.97
CA LEU A 80 20.02 3.96 0.43
C LEU A 80 21.11 4.15 -0.62
N TYR A 81 20.97 5.12 -1.53
CA TYR A 81 22.01 5.44 -2.52
C TYR A 81 23.32 5.82 -1.84
N GLU A 82 23.28 6.63 -0.78
CA GLU A 82 24.48 6.98 -0.01
C GLU A 82 25.18 5.76 0.59
N LEU A 83 24.41 4.86 1.20
CA LEU A 83 24.94 3.62 1.76
C LEU A 83 25.48 2.70 0.68
N LEU A 84 24.84 2.67 -0.50
CA LEU A 84 25.13 1.72 -1.56
C LEU A 84 26.22 2.17 -2.55
N GLU A 85 26.42 3.47 -2.74
CA GLU A 85 27.31 3.97 -3.80
C GLU A 85 28.49 4.76 -3.25
N TYR A 86 28.38 5.33 -2.05
CA TYR A 86 29.47 6.09 -1.45
C TYR A 86 30.24 5.29 -0.40
N PRO A 87 31.55 5.58 -0.24
CA PRO A 87 32.32 5.02 0.86
C PRO A 87 31.75 5.52 2.19
N ILE A 88 31.52 4.57 3.10
CA ILE A 88 31.14 4.90 4.47
C ILE A 88 32.39 5.36 5.20
N SER A 89 32.32 6.53 5.84
CA SER A 89 33.45 7.11 6.56
C SER A 89 34.00 6.15 7.60
N LYS A 90 35.32 6.12 7.73
CA LYS A 90 36.07 5.25 8.63
C LYS A 90 35.62 5.40 10.09
N GLU A 91 35.38 6.62 10.53
CA GLU A 91 34.97 6.97 11.89
C GLU A 91 33.66 6.28 12.31
N HIS A 92 32.72 6.12 11.36
CA HIS A 92 31.46 5.43 11.60
C HIS A 92 31.59 3.90 11.60
N LEU A 93 32.63 3.34 10.99
CA LEU A 93 32.85 1.88 10.94
C LEU A 93 33.76 1.36 12.05
N GLU A 94 34.62 2.20 12.62
CA GLU A 94 35.55 1.82 13.69
C GLU A 94 34.93 1.90 15.09
N THR A 95 33.84 2.62 15.24
CA THR A 95 33.13 2.77 16.52
C THR A 95 31.81 2.03 16.49
N GLN A 96 31.48 1.34 17.59
CA GLN A 96 30.17 0.68 17.73
C GLN A 96 29.03 1.71 17.64
N GLU A 97 29.23 2.88 18.26
CA GLU A 97 28.25 3.99 18.25
C GLU A 97 27.99 4.50 16.82
N GLY A 98 29.04 4.71 16.02
CA GLY A 98 28.89 5.16 14.64
C GLY A 98 28.13 4.16 13.77
N LEU A 99 28.38 2.86 13.94
CA LEU A 99 27.67 1.81 13.23
C LEU A 99 26.20 1.73 13.67
N GLU A 100 25.95 1.83 14.98
CA GLU A 100 24.59 1.87 15.52
C GLU A 100 23.82 3.09 15.01
N ASP A 101 24.44 4.26 14.94
CA ASP A 101 23.80 5.47 14.43
C ASP A 101 23.46 5.35 12.93
N ILE A 102 24.34 4.74 12.13
CA ILE A 102 24.02 4.41 10.73
C ILE A 102 22.77 3.55 10.65
N LYS A 103 22.69 2.49 11.46
CA LYS A 103 21.55 1.55 11.46
C LYS A 103 20.27 2.25 11.87
N ILE A 104 20.31 2.98 12.97
CA ILE A 104 19.13 3.60 13.58
C ILE A 104 18.58 4.71 12.70
N PHE A 105 19.44 5.56 12.13
CA PHE A 105 19.02 6.58 11.20
C PHE A 105 18.42 6.00 9.91
N THR A 106 19.01 4.92 9.40
CA THR A 106 18.47 4.24 8.21
C THR A 106 17.13 3.56 8.52
N CYS A 107 17.02 2.88 9.66
CA CYS A 107 15.76 2.31 10.15
C CYS A 107 14.69 3.40 10.34
N TYR A 108 15.06 4.58 10.85
CA TYR A 108 14.13 5.71 10.94
C TYR A 108 13.56 6.09 9.57
N ARG A 109 14.39 6.16 8.51
CA ARG A 109 13.90 6.44 7.15
C ARG A 109 12.95 5.37 6.63
N PHE A 110 13.24 4.10 6.89
CA PHE A 110 12.28 3.01 6.64
C PHE A 110 10.97 3.21 7.41
N ALA A 111 11.05 3.54 8.71
CA ALA A 111 9.90 3.76 9.59
C ALA A 111 8.98 4.88 9.07
N VAL A 112 9.56 5.99 8.61
CA VAL A 112 8.82 7.13 8.06
C VAL A 112 8.07 6.74 6.79
N LEU A 113 8.72 6.02 5.87
CA LEU A 113 8.06 5.52 4.65
C LEU A 113 6.92 4.56 4.99
N LEU A 114 7.17 3.61 5.91
CA LEU A 114 6.18 2.63 6.35
C LEU A 114 4.97 3.32 7.01
N ALA A 115 5.19 4.38 7.78
CA ALA A 115 4.13 5.17 8.40
C ALA A 115 3.26 5.86 7.35
N TRP A 116 3.86 6.59 6.39
CA TRP A 116 3.10 7.26 5.34
C TRP A 116 2.36 6.31 4.42
N THR A 117 2.97 5.17 4.10
CA THR A 117 2.31 4.10 3.36
C THR A 117 1.08 3.57 4.11
N HIS A 118 1.20 3.40 5.43
CA HIS A 118 0.09 2.94 6.28
C HIS A 118 -1.02 4.00 6.42
N ILE A 119 -0.65 5.29 6.56
CA ILE A 119 -1.61 6.40 6.55
C ILE A 119 -2.38 6.44 5.22
N LEU A 120 -1.67 6.34 4.09
CA LEU A 120 -2.31 6.32 2.78
C LEU A 120 -3.30 5.14 2.64
N LYS A 121 -2.89 3.92 3.03
CA LYS A 121 -3.76 2.73 2.97
C LYS A 121 -4.99 2.85 3.87
N SER A 122 -4.81 3.35 5.10
CA SER A 122 -5.91 3.49 6.06
C SER A 122 -6.89 4.60 5.67
N LYS A 123 -6.42 5.70 5.07
CA LYS A 123 -7.26 6.85 4.69
C LYS A 123 -7.89 6.75 3.31
N ALA A 124 -7.22 6.13 2.34
CA ALA A 124 -7.75 6.01 0.99
C ALA A 124 -8.96 5.06 0.89
N GLN A 125 -9.15 4.18 1.90
CA GLN A 125 -10.06 3.03 1.90
C GLN A 125 -9.84 2.13 0.66
N TYR A 126 -9.69 0.81 0.84
CA TYR A 126 -9.32 -0.12 -0.25
C TYR A 126 -10.20 -0.11 -1.51
N PHE A 127 -11.35 0.57 -1.50
CA PHE A 127 -12.35 0.56 -2.57
C PHE A 127 -11.96 1.36 -3.83
N SER A 128 -11.06 2.34 -3.77
CA SER A 128 -10.82 3.22 -4.93
C SER A 128 -9.69 2.81 -5.88
N PHE A 129 -8.94 1.75 -5.57
CA PHE A 129 -7.91 1.22 -6.48
C PHE A 129 -8.48 0.62 -7.78
N THR A 130 -9.80 0.40 -7.83
CA THR A 130 -10.49 -0.12 -9.03
C THR A 130 -10.90 0.98 -10.00
N THR A 131 -11.15 2.19 -9.52
CA THR A 131 -11.73 3.29 -10.30
C THR A 131 -10.71 4.35 -10.67
N ASP A 132 -9.73 4.62 -9.81
CA ASP A 132 -8.70 5.65 -10.04
C ASP A 132 -7.38 5.01 -10.51
N THR A 133 -6.98 5.34 -11.75
CA THR A 133 -5.76 4.81 -12.36
C THR A 133 -4.48 5.29 -11.68
N ASN A 134 -4.50 6.50 -11.10
CA ASN A 134 -3.35 7.08 -10.41
C ASN A 134 -3.15 6.38 -9.05
N LEU A 135 -4.22 6.20 -8.28
CA LEU A 135 -4.17 5.44 -7.04
C LEU A 135 -3.79 3.99 -7.25
N ARG A 136 -4.32 3.35 -8.31
CA ARG A 136 -3.87 2.00 -8.70
C ARG A 136 -2.36 1.97 -8.92
N LYS A 137 -1.81 2.99 -9.60
CA LYS A 137 -0.38 3.08 -9.86
C LYS A 137 0.45 3.28 -8.58
N ILE A 138 -0.02 4.13 -7.67
CA ILE A 138 0.60 4.31 -6.35
C ILE A 138 0.54 3.01 -5.55
N GLY A 139 -0.60 2.31 -5.59
CA GLY A 139 -0.79 0.98 -4.98
C GLY A 139 0.22 -0.04 -5.52
N ASP A 140 0.41 -0.10 -6.83
CA ASP A 140 1.39 -0.99 -7.48
C ASP A 140 2.82 -0.67 -7.03
N LEU A 141 3.19 0.61 -6.95
CA LEU A 141 4.53 1.04 -6.51
C LEU A 141 4.77 0.68 -5.04
N VAL A 142 3.77 0.91 -4.18
CA VAL A 142 3.80 0.50 -2.77
C VAL A 142 3.88 -1.02 -2.64
N LEU A 143 3.17 -1.78 -3.47
CA LEU A 143 3.25 -3.24 -3.48
C LEU A 143 4.67 -3.70 -3.81
N ARG A 144 5.28 -3.17 -4.87
CA ARG A 144 6.66 -3.52 -5.26
C ARG A 144 7.67 -3.28 -4.14
N VAL A 145 7.61 -2.12 -3.50
CA VAL A 145 8.48 -1.84 -2.33
C VAL A 145 8.23 -2.84 -1.21
N ASN A 146 6.97 -3.20 -0.94
CA ASN A 146 6.64 -4.20 0.07
C ASN A 146 7.12 -5.60 -0.31
N GLU A 147 7.13 -5.95 -1.58
CA GLU A 147 7.64 -7.23 -2.06
C GLU A 147 9.15 -7.35 -1.88
N GLU A 148 9.91 -6.26 -2.08
CA GLU A 148 11.34 -6.24 -1.72
C GLU A 148 11.53 -6.51 -0.22
N PHE A 149 10.65 -5.98 0.62
CA PHE A 149 10.69 -6.27 2.06
C PHE A 149 10.34 -7.72 2.36
N ASP A 150 9.37 -8.31 1.65
CA ASP A 150 8.95 -9.70 1.88
C ASP A 150 9.94 -10.74 1.35
N ARG A 151 10.74 -10.37 0.34
CA ARG A 151 11.65 -11.28 -0.35
C ARG A 151 13.06 -10.72 -0.30
N ARG A 152 13.95 -11.37 0.47
CA ARG A 152 15.38 -11.08 0.29
C ARG A 152 15.82 -11.66 -1.06
N ARG A 153 16.06 -10.78 -2.04
CA ARG A 153 16.69 -11.15 -3.31
C ARG A 153 18.16 -11.45 -3.04
N GLY A 154 18.51 -12.74 -3.01
CA GLY A 154 19.87 -13.22 -2.84
C GLY A 154 20.05 -14.54 -3.59
N ASN A 155 21.22 -14.74 -4.18
CA ASN A 155 21.54 -15.99 -4.91
C ASN A 155 21.77 -17.20 -3.98
N ASP A 156 21.81 -16.98 -2.67
CA ASP A 156 22.18 -17.96 -1.65
C ASP A 156 20.96 -18.69 -1.04
N GLY A 157 19.76 -18.26 -1.40
CA GLY A 157 18.49 -18.80 -0.90
C GLY A 157 18.21 -18.46 0.56
N GLN A 158 18.94 -17.52 1.18
CA GLN A 158 18.67 -17.05 2.53
C GLN A 158 17.57 -15.98 2.48
N ASN A 159 16.31 -16.37 2.69
CA ASN A 159 15.24 -15.39 2.77
C ASN A 159 15.14 -14.80 4.17
N VAL A 160 15.72 -13.60 4.37
CA VAL A 160 15.48 -12.77 5.56
C VAL A 160 14.54 -11.64 5.16
N GLY A 161 13.30 -11.99 4.81
CA GLY A 161 12.23 -11.02 4.56
C GLY A 161 11.79 -10.35 5.87
N VAL A 162 11.42 -9.09 5.79
CA VAL A 162 10.83 -8.34 6.89
C VAL A 162 9.38 -8.76 7.05
N TRP A 163 9.07 -9.40 8.19
CA TRP A 163 7.71 -9.88 8.46
C TRP A 163 6.66 -8.75 8.34
N PRO A 164 5.53 -8.96 7.63
CA PRO A 164 4.46 -7.96 7.50
C PRO A 164 3.97 -7.40 8.84
N GLY A 165 3.84 -8.25 9.86
CA GLY A 165 3.41 -7.83 11.19
C GLY A 165 4.37 -6.83 11.84
N SER A 166 5.68 -7.01 11.68
CA SER A 166 6.68 -6.06 12.19
C SER A 166 6.59 -4.70 11.50
N ARG A 167 6.34 -4.69 10.18
CA ARG A 167 6.15 -3.45 9.40
C ARG A 167 4.93 -2.67 9.88
N VAL A 168 3.79 -3.35 10.07
CA VAL A 168 2.57 -2.72 10.61
C VAL A 168 2.80 -2.14 12.00
N LEU A 169 3.43 -2.91 12.90
CA LEU A 169 3.72 -2.49 14.26
C LEU A 169 4.61 -1.23 14.29
N VAL A 170 5.63 -1.17 13.42
CA VAL A 170 6.47 0.02 13.23
C VAL A 170 5.64 1.21 12.75
N SER A 171 4.81 1.02 11.72
CA SER A 171 3.96 2.08 11.18
C SER A 171 3.05 2.67 12.27
N GLU A 172 2.34 1.83 13.01
CA GLU A 172 1.43 2.27 14.08
C GLU A 172 2.17 3.02 15.18
N ARG A 173 3.37 2.54 15.56
CA ARG A 173 4.21 3.22 16.56
C ARG A 173 4.74 4.56 16.06
N MET A 174 5.02 4.70 14.77
CA MET A 174 5.48 5.95 14.16
C MET A 174 4.39 7.00 14.00
N ILE A 175 3.12 6.59 13.95
CA ILE A 175 1.99 7.51 13.78
C ILE A 175 1.60 8.07 15.15
N LYS A 176 1.66 9.40 15.29
CA LYS A 176 1.08 10.08 16.45
C LYS A 176 -0.43 10.14 16.26
N THR A 177 -1.18 9.40 17.05
CA THR A 177 -2.61 9.65 17.20
C THR A 177 -2.76 10.98 17.91
N ALA A 178 -3.25 12.01 17.23
CA ALA A 178 -3.86 13.13 17.93
C ALA A 178 -5.00 12.53 18.77
N THR A 179 -4.86 12.65 20.09
CA THR A 179 -5.71 12.21 21.19
C THR A 179 -7.05 11.56 20.81
N HIS A 180 -7.26 10.34 21.32
CA HIS A 180 -8.51 9.57 21.36
C HIS A 180 -9.79 10.43 21.34
N GLU A 181 -10.40 10.61 20.16
CA GLU A 181 -11.84 10.85 20.02
C GLU A 181 -12.26 10.59 18.56
N LYS A 182 -12.63 9.33 18.29
CA LYS A 182 -13.45 8.80 17.17
C LYS A 182 -13.16 9.17 15.70
N GLU A 183 -12.28 10.10 15.39
CA GLU A 183 -11.82 10.38 14.04
C GLU A 183 -10.34 10.67 14.12
N VAL A 184 -9.48 9.87 13.49
CA VAL A 184 -8.06 10.21 13.37
C VAL A 184 -7.97 11.58 12.68
N PRO A 185 -7.56 12.66 13.39
CA PRO A 185 -7.70 14.01 12.85
C PRO A 185 -6.92 14.18 11.56
N LEU A 186 -7.35 15.18 10.78
CA LEU A 186 -6.72 15.61 9.52
C LEU A 186 -5.22 15.95 9.67
N ASP A 187 -4.68 16.02 10.89
CA ASP A 187 -3.29 16.28 11.27
C ASP A 187 -2.57 15.01 11.78
N THR A 188 -2.64 13.93 11.01
CA THR A 188 -1.84 12.74 11.33
C THR A 188 -0.35 13.07 11.16
N MET A 189 0.38 13.14 12.28
CA MET A 189 1.81 13.44 12.30
C MET A 189 2.63 12.16 12.45
N VAL A 190 3.73 12.06 11.69
CA VAL A 190 4.73 11.01 11.87
C VAL A 190 5.76 11.48 12.89
N ARG A 191 6.19 10.60 13.80
CA ARG A 191 7.24 10.90 14.79
C ARG A 191 8.52 11.38 14.12
N GLY A 192 9.13 12.40 14.71
CA GLY A 192 10.46 12.87 14.30
C GLY A 192 11.59 11.99 14.82
N TYR A 193 12.80 12.19 14.29
CA TYR A 193 13.96 11.35 14.60
C TYR A 193 14.31 11.30 16.10
N ASN A 194 14.24 12.43 16.80
CA ASN A 194 14.57 12.48 18.24
C ASN A 194 13.67 11.54 19.07
N GLU A 195 12.37 11.53 18.78
CA GLU A 195 11.41 10.65 19.47
C GLU A 195 11.60 9.19 19.08
N PHE A 196 11.88 8.92 17.81
CA PHE A 196 12.23 7.58 17.34
C PHE A 196 13.48 7.05 18.03
N ARG A 197 14.53 7.88 18.14
CA ARG A 197 15.81 7.53 18.78
C ARG A 197 15.63 7.25 20.27
N ARG A 198 14.85 8.09 20.97
CA ARG A 198 14.53 7.90 22.40
C ARG A 198 13.81 6.58 22.65
N ASP A 199 12.89 6.20 21.77
CA ASP A 199 12.07 5.00 21.93
C ASP A 199 12.67 3.79 21.18
N TRP A 200 13.91 3.89 20.70
CA TRP A 200 14.54 2.87 19.85
C TRP A 200 14.60 1.51 20.55
N ASP A 201 15.25 1.43 21.71
CA ASP A 201 15.48 0.15 22.40
C ASP A 201 14.19 -0.50 22.91
N THR A 202 13.15 0.28 23.18
CA THR A 202 11.89 -0.20 23.75
C THR A 202 10.85 -0.55 22.69
N LEU A 203 10.73 0.26 21.64
CA LEU A 203 9.63 0.18 20.67
C LEU A 203 10.06 -0.19 19.25
N PHE A 204 11.30 0.06 18.84
CA PHE A 204 11.65 -0.07 17.41
C PHE A 204 12.71 -1.12 17.12
N LYS A 205 13.67 -1.35 18.03
CA LYS A 205 14.81 -2.25 17.82
C LYS A 205 14.41 -3.66 17.44
N SER A 206 13.46 -4.26 18.17
CA SER A 206 12.98 -5.62 17.88
C SER A 206 12.28 -5.74 16.52
N PRO A 207 11.20 -4.97 16.21
CA PRO A 207 10.54 -5.10 14.92
C PRO A 207 11.37 -4.61 13.72
N MET A 208 12.36 -3.73 13.94
CA MET A 208 13.30 -3.27 12.90
C MET A 208 14.53 -4.16 12.74
N GLY A 209 14.68 -5.22 13.53
CA GLY A 209 15.88 -6.08 13.52
C GLY A 209 16.24 -6.61 12.14
N TYR A 210 15.25 -6.90 11.29
CA TYR A 210 15.47 -7.33 9.91
C TYR A 210 16.18 -6.28 9.05
N PHE A 211 15.81 -5.00 9.18
CA PHE A 211 16.48 -3.91 8.45
C PHE A 211 17.91 -3.69 8.97
N CYS A 212 18.12 -3.81 10.28
CA CYS A 212 19.47 -3.80 10.86
C CYS A 212 20.32 -4.93 10.26
N GLN A 213 19.77 -6.14 10.18
CA GLN A 213 20.46 -7.29 9.59
C GLN A 213 20.78 -7.08 8.12
N TRP A 214 19.90 -6.47 7.33
CA TRP A 214 20.20 -6.14 5.93
C TRP A 214 21.40 -5.19 5.81
N ILE A 215 21.49 -4.20 6.70
CA ILE A 215 22.62 -3.27 6.75
C ILE A 215 23.90 -4.03 7.15
N ASP A 216 23.83 -4.88 8.17
CA ASP A 216 24.97 -5.71 8.61
C ASP A 216 25.49 -6.62 7.50
N ASP A 217 24.58 -7.34 6.84
CA ASP A 217 24.92 -8.27 5.77
C ASP A 217 25.55 -7.54 4.57
N MET A 218 25.04 -6.34 4.23
CA MET A 218 25.61 -5.49 3.18
C MET A 218 27.02 -5.01 3.54
N LEU A 219 27.26 -4.60 4.78
CA LEU A 219 28.59 -4.16 5.24
C LEU A 219 29.60 -5.30 5.26
N LEU A 220 29.20 -6.47 5.76
CA LEU A 220 30.05 -7.67 5.79
C LEU A 220 30.39 -8.12 4.37
N ALA A 221 29.40 -8.17 3.48
CA ALA A 221 29.61 -8.56 2.10
C ALA A 221 30.60 -7.63 1.36
N ARG A 222 30.49 -6.30 1.57
CA ARG A 222 31.44 -5.34 1.01
C ARG A 222 32.86 -5.59 1.48
N LYS A 223 33.02 -5.85 2.78
CA LYS A 223 34.33 -6.14 3.39
C LYS A 223 34.92 -7.45 2.85
N GLU A 224 34.07 -8.43 2.59
CA GLU A 224 34.44 -9.76 2.10
C GLU A 224 34.53 -9.84 0.57
N GLY A 225 34.16 -8.78 -0.16
CA GLY A 225 34.11 -8.77 -1.63
C GLY A 225 33.02 -9.69 -2.20
N GLN A 226 31.94 -9.91 -1.46
CA GLN A 226 30.80 -10.71 -1.91
C GLN A 226 29.82 -9.83 -2.71
N GLU A 227 29.64 -10.18 -3.97
CA GLU A 227 28.69 -9.51 -4.86
C GLU A 227 27.23 -9.87 -4.48
N HIS A 228 26.29 -8.99 -4.84
CA HIS A 228 24.83 -9.20 -4.79
C HIS A 228 24.19 -9.37 -3.41
N LYS A 229 24.95 -9.25 -2.32
CA LYS A 229 24.38 -9.32 -0.95
C LYS A 229 23.60 -8.08 -0.55
N ASP A 230 23.80 -6.96 -1.26
CA ASP A 230 23.09 -5.70 -1.10
C ASP A 230 21.98 -5.48 -2.15
N ASP A 231 21.71 -6.48 -3.00
CA ASP A 231 20.74 -6.39 -4.09
C ASP A 231 19.32 -6.04 -3.62
N ALA A 232 18.89 -6.52 -2.44
CA ALA A 232 17.59 -6.17 -1.87
C ALA A 232 17.48 -4.66 -1.57
N LEU A 233 18.54 -4.07 -1.03
CA LEU A 233 18.60 -2.62 -0.78
C LEU A 233 18.67 -1.83 -2.09
N ARG A 234 19.41 -2.33 -3.10
CA ARG A 234 19.46 -1.74 -4.45
C ARG A 234 18.09 -1.77 -5.13
N CYS A 235 17.41 -2.91 -5.13
CA CYS A 235 16.07 -3.05 -5.69
C CYS A 235 15.06 -2.15 -4.97
N THR A 236 15.13 -2.08 -3.63
CA THR A 236 14.33 -1.15 -2.84
C THR A 236 14.60 0.29 -3.30
N GLN A 237 15.87 0.71 -3.42
CA GLN A 237 16.23 2.05 -3.86
C GLN A 237 15.68 2.36 -5.26
N HIS A 238 15.80 1.42 -6.21
CA HIS A 238 15.27 1.57 -7.57
C HIS A 238 13.74 1.71 -7.60
N ASN A 239 13.02 0.91 -6.80
CA ASN A 239 11.55 1.00 -6.69
C ASN A 239 11.10 2.31 -6.03
N LEU A 240 11.89 2.83 -5.09
CA LEU A 240 11.63 4.15 -4.51
C LEU A 240 11.89 5.29 -5.50
N VAL A 241 12.91 5.17 -6.36
CA VAL A 241 13.10 6.12 -7.47
C VAL A 241 11.88 6.12 -8.40
N ASP A 242 11.36 4.94 -8.79
CA ASP A 242 10.12 4.85 -9.58
C ASP A 242 8.95 5.54 -8.86
N MET A 243 8.86 5.37 -7.54
CA MET A 243 7.81 5.98 -6.73
C MET A 243 7.92 7.51 -6.72
N VAL A 244 9.11 8.06 -6.51
CA VAL A 244 9.33 9.52 -6.53
C VAL A 244 9.03 10.08 -7.92
N GLN A 245 9.56 9.45 -8.98
CA GLN A 245 9.31 9.89 -10.37
C GLN A 245 7.82 9.93 -10.72
N HIS A 246 7.02 9.02 -10.16
CA HIS A 246 5.58 9.00 -10.39
C HIS A 246 4.82 10.04 -9.56
N LEU A 247 5.25 10.28 -8.32
CA LEU A 247 4.56 11.21 -7.42
C LEU A 247 4.98 12.69 -7.64
N ASP A 248 6.16 12.93 -8.18
CA ASP A 248 6.73 14.27 -8.39
C ASP A 248 6.23 14.95 -9.67
N ASN A 249 4.94 15.34 -9.64
CA ASN A 249 4.31 16.02 -10.78
C ASN A 249 4.93 17.38 -11.13
N ASN A 250 5.69 17.98 -10.22
CA ASN A 250 6.29 19.31 -10.39
C ASN A 250 7.79 19.27 -10.68
N GLU A 251 8.36 18.07 -10.85
CA GLU A 251 9.80 17.87 -11.07
C GLU A 251 10.68 18.57 -10.03
N LEU A 252 10.27 18.56 -8.76
CA LEU A 252 11.05 19.10 -7.64
C LEU A 252 12.37 18.35 -7.43
N TYR A 253 12.44 17.09 -7.85
CA TYR A 253 13.59 16.21 -7.75
C TYR A 253 14.05 15.71 -9.13
N PRO A 254 14.59 16.58 -10.01
CA PRO A 254 14.89 16.23 -11.39
C PRO A 254 16.11 15.30 -11.56
N HIS A 255 16.91 15.13 -10.51
CA HIS A 255 18.21 14.44 -10.57
C HIS A 255 18.25 13.18 -9.70
N LEU A 256 17.28 12.29 -9.86
CA LEU A 256 17.29 11.00 -9.18
C LEU A 256 18.30 10.05 -9.82
N ARG A 257 19.18 9.49 -8.99
CA ARG A 257 20.15 8.47 -9.41
C ARG A 257 19.69 7.10 -8.91
N ARG A 258 19.98 6.08 -9.70
CA ARG A 258 19.81 4.69 -9.30
C ARG A 258 21.17 4.14 -8.92
N ALA A 259 21.19 3.33 -7.87
CA ALA A 259 22.35 2.51 -7.53
C ALA A 259 22.73 1.61 -8.72
N GLU A 260 23.94 1.05 -8.71
CA GLU A 260 24.37 0.04 -9.69
C GLU A 260 23.32 -1.07 -9.81
N GLU A 261 23.13 -1.56 -11.03
CA GLU A 261 22.06 -2.50 -11.36
C GLU A 261 22.25 -3.82 -10.59
N PRO A 262 21.27 -4.24 -9.76
CA PRO A 262 21.37 -5.50 -9.05
C PRO A 262 21.09 -6.67 -10.01
N TRP A 263 21.38 -7.90 -9.58
CA TRP A 263 21.27 -9.08 -10.44
C TRP A 263 19.85 -9.29 -10.99
N PHE A 264 18.83 -8.91 -10.21
CA PHE A 264 17.43 -9.02 -10.62
C PHE A 264 16.56 -7.91 -10.02
N CYS A 265 16.17 -6.91 -10.82
CA CYS A 265 15.32 -5.79 -10.40
C CYS A 265 14.04 -5.67 -11.24
N ASP A 266 12.91 -5.40 -10.58
CA ASP A 266 11.60 -5.17 -11.22
C ASP A 266 11.26 -3.68 -11.42
N CYS A 267 12.26 -2.80 -11.32
CA CYS A 267 12.07 -1.38 -11.56
C CYS A 267 11.83 -1.08 -13.05
N THR A 268 11.28 0.11 -13.33
CA THR A 268 10.93 0.50 -14.70
C THR A 268 12.10 0.51 -15.69
N ARG A 269 13.33 0.70 -15.19
CA ARG A 269 14.54 0.72 -16.02
C ARG A 269 15.11 -0.67 -16.28
N CYS A 270 15.24 -1.49 -15.24
CA CYS A 270 15.90 -2.79 -15.34
C CYS A 270 15.02 -3.85 -16.01
N ASN A 271 13.69 -3.80 -15.85
CA ASN A 271 12.80 -4.79 -16.45
C ASN A 271 11.45 -4.21 -16.95
N PRO A 272 11.45 -3.41 -18.04
CA PRO A 272 10.27 -2.69 -18.50
C PRO A 272 9.15 -3.59 -19.06
N GLN A 273 9.52 -4.71 -19.70
CA GLN A 273 8.59 -5.63 -20.41
C GLN A 273 7.68 -6.41 -19.46
N ASP A 274 8.09 -6.48 -18.21
CA ASP A 274 7.51 -7.32 -17.19
C ASP A 274 6.55 -6.51 -16.28
N ARG A 275 6.44 -5.21 -16.50
CA ARG A 275 5.62 -4.31 -15.69
C ARG A 275 4.14 -4.70 -15.57
N GLU A 276 3.58 -5.32 -16.60
CA GLU A 276 2.13 -5.57 -16.73
C GLU A 276 1.70 -7.02 -16.44
N LYS A 277 2.64 -7.97 -16.35
CA LYS A 277 2.26 -9.34 -16.00
C LYS A 277 1.98 -9.38 -14.49
N PRO A 278 0.81 -9.89 -14.06
CA PRO A 278 0.58 -10.27 -12.67
C PRO A 278 1.74 -11.16 -12.20
N LEU A 279 2.08 -11.05 -10.91
CA LEU A 279 3.24 -11.67 -10.25
C LEU A 279 3.26 -13.21 -10.26
N GLU A 280 2.41 -13.88 -11.06
CA GLU A 280 2.30 -15.34 -11.16
C GLU A 280 3.59 -16.03 -11.60
N TYR A 281 4.52 -15.33 -12.26
CA TYR A 281 5.69 -15.97 -12.87
C TYR A 281 7.07 -15.49 -12.38
N ARG A 282 7.14 -14.60 -11.38
CA ARG A 282 8.41 -13.96 -11.00
C ARG A 282 8.93 -14.41 -9.66
N GLY A 283 9.79 -15.41 -9.72
CA GLY A 283 10.46 -15.97 -8.55
C GLY A 283 9.42 -16.49 -7.56
N ASP A 284 8.71 -17.56 -7.94
CA ASP A 284 7.98 -18.34 -6.96
C ASP A 284 8.98 -18.79 -5.88
N THR A 285 9.02 -18.07 -4.78
CA THR A 285 9.90 -18.35 -3.65
C THR A 285 9.60 -19.73 -3.06
N ARG A 286 8.43 -20.31 -3.35
CA ARG A 286 8.13 -21.73 -3.10
C ARG A 286 9.09 -22.68 -3.84
N HIS A 287 9.95 -22.19 -4.73
CA HIS A 287 10.91 -22.98 -5.49
C HIS A 287 12.36 -22.70 -5.09
N ASN A 288 12.73 -21.43 -4.85
CA ASN A 288 14.13 -21.03 -4.67
C ASN A 288 14.54 -20.74 -3.22
N ASP A 289 13.59 -20.48 -2.31
CA ASP A 289 13.93 -20.07 -0.95
C ASP A 289 14.16 -21.29 -0.03
N LYS A 290 15.14 -21.17 0.87
CA LYS A 290 15.33 -22.11 1.97
C LYS A 290 14.39 -21.69 3.10
N GLY A 291 13.45 -22.56 3.43
CA GLY A 291 12.37 -22.29 4.39
C GLY A 291 11.60 -23.58 4.70
N LEU A 292 10.90 -23.61 5.84
CA LEU A 292 9.95 -24.67 6.18
C LEU A 292 8.84 -24.64 5.13
N ARG A 293 8.85 -25.62 4.22
CA ARG A 293 7.91 -25.66 3.09
C ARG A 293 6.57 -26.26 3.52
N PRO A 294 5.45 -25.92 2.84
CA PRO A 294 4.19 -26.60 3.04
C PRO A 294 4.37 -28.12 2.87
N TRP A 295 3.85 -28.90 3.82
CA TRP A 295 4.05 -30.35 3.93
C TRP A 295 3.65 -31.16 2.69
N TYR A 296 2.82 -30.59 1.81
CA TYR A 296 2.34 -31.22 0.59
C TYR A 296 3.26 -31.00 -0.63
N ASN A 297 4.32 -30.20 -0.54
CA ASN A 297 5.26 -29.98 -1.64
C ASN A 297 6.55 -30.79 -1.44
N ARG A 298 6.45 -32.12 -1.63
CA ARG A 298 7.50 -33.09 -1.30
C ARG A 298 8.76 -32.98 -2.17
N ASP A 299 8.61 -32.58 -3.43
CA ASP A 299 9.69 -32.60 -4.42
C ASP A 299 10.72 -31.49 -4.22
N LYS A 300 10.46 -30.55 -3.31
CA LYS A 300 11.33 -29.39 -3.07
C LYS A 300 11.68 -29.19 -1.58
N VAL A 301 11.49 -30.21 -0.75
CA VAL A 301 11.85 -30.16 0.69
C VAL A 301 13.37 -30.11 0.85
N ASN A 302 13.88 -29.03 1.44
CA ASN A 302 15.28 -28.95 1.83
C ASN A 302 15.45 -29.60 3.22
N ARG A 303 15.65 -30.92 3.24
CA ARG A 303 15.76 -31.70 4.49
C ARG A 303 16.89 -31.22 5.40
N ALA A 304 17.98 -30.71 4.83
CA ALA A 304 19.09 -30.18 5.61
C ALA A 304 18.69 -28.88 6.34
N TYR A 305 17.94 -28.01 5.66
CA TYR A 305 17.37 -26.81 6.30
C TYR A 305 16.33 -27.18 7.35
N ASP A 306 15.39 -28.07 7.06
CA ASP A 306 14.37 -28.50 8.03
C ASP A 306 15.01 -29.13 9.27
N ALA A 307 16.07 -29.93 9.10
CA ALA A 307 16.85 -30.50 10.21
C ALA A 307 17.63 -29.44 11.01
N SER A 308 18.00 -28.31 10.39
CA SER A 308 18.66 -27.20 11.09
C SER A 308 17.72 -26.45 12.03
N ILE A 309 16.41 -26.52 11.77
CA ILE A 309 15.38 -25.96 12.65
C ILE A 309 15.06 -26.98 13.73
N THR A 310 15.54 -26.74 14.94
CA THR A 310 15.26 -27.63 16.06
C THR A 310 13.77 -27.61 16.41
N MET A 311 13.19 -28.78 16.65
CA MET A 311 11.80 -28.88 17.14
C MET A 311 11.61 -28.13 18.46
N GLU A 312 12.67 -27.96 19.25
CA GLU A 312 12.65 -27.14 20.46
C GLU A 312 12.39 -25.66 20.13
N ALA A 313 13.12 -25.08 19.17
CA ALA A 313 12.88 -23.71 18.74
C ALA A 313 11.45 -23.53 18.18
N VAL A 314 10.96 -24.49 17.38
CA VAL A 314 9.58 -24.45 16.86
C VAL A 314 8.56 -24.56 17.98
N ARG A 315 8.77 -25.46 18.95
CA ARG A 315 7.88 -25.61 20.10
C ARG A 315 7.86 -24.36 20.96
N VAL A 316 9.00 -23.75 21.26
CA VAL A 316 9.07 -22.47 22.00
C VAL A 316 8.30 -21.37 21.25
N MET A 317 8.42 -21.28 19.93
CA MET A 317 7.73 -20.28 19.11
C MET A 317 6.22 -20.56 18.91
N THR A 318 5.81 -21.82 18.91
CA THR A 318 4.40 -22.25 18.71
C THR A 318 3.66 -22.47 20.02
N CYS A 319 4.37 -22.59 21.13
CA CYS A 319 3.85 -22.50 22.49
C CYS A 319 3.48 -21.04 22.78
N THR A 320 2.41 -20.58 22.13
CA THR A 320 1.58 -19.53 22.69
C THR A 320 0.98 -20.08 23.98
N THR A 321 1.68 -19.84 25.10
CA THR A 321 1.10 -19.82 26.45
C THR A 321 0.15 -18.62 26.59
N GLY A 322 -0.86 -18.64 25.72
CA GLY A 322 -2.00 -17.73 25.63
C GLY A 322 -3.20 -18.38 24.92
N PHE A 323 -3.02 -19.55 24.30
CA PHE A 323 -4.09 -20.37 23.72
C PHE A 323 -4.05 -21.84 24.17
N ASN A 324 -3.46 -22.11 25.34
CA ASN A 324 -3.51 -23.43 25.97
C ASN A 324 -4.44 -23.41 27.19
N GLN A 325 -5.66 -23.93 27.02
CA GLN A 325 -6.61 -24.29 28.08
C GLN A 325 -6.11 -25.44 29.00
N ALA A 326 -4.83 -25.82 28.96
CA ALA A 326 -4.28 -26.98 29.66
C ALA A 326 -3.21 -26.67 30.73
N LEU A 327 -3.06 -25.41 31.15
CA LEU A 327 -2.28 -25.05 32.35
C LEU A 327 -3.16 -24.73 33.57
N ALA A 328 -4.40 -25.23 33.58
CA ALA A 328 -5.20 -25.37 34.79
C ALA A 328 -5.08 -26.82 35.31
N GLY A 329 -4.14 -27.03 36.22
CA GLY A 329 -3.93 -28.30 36.95
C GLY A 329 -2.58 -28.93 36.59
N LEU A 330 -1.65 -29.17 37.50
CA LEU A 330 -1.79 -29.50 38.92
C LEU A 330 -0.75 -28.73 39.74
N LYS A 331 -1.23 -28.07 40.80
CA LYS A 331 -0.42 -27.89 41.99
C LYS A 331 -0.34 -29.26 42.68
N THR A 332 0.86 -29.78 42.84
CA THR A 332 1.23 -30.66 43.96
C THR A 332 2.22 -29.91 44.81
#